data_AF-K5XEC5-F1
#
_entry.id   AF-K5XEC5-F1
#
_cell.length_a   1.000
_cell.length_b   1.000
_cell.length_c   1.000
_cell.angle_alpha   90.00
_cell.angle_beta   90.00
_cell.angle_gamma   90.00
#
_symmetry.space_group_name_H-M   'P 1'
#
loop_
_entity.id
_entity.type
_entity.pdbx_description
1 polymer ?
#
loop_
_entity_poly.entity_id
_entity_poly.type
_entity_poly.pdbx_seq_one_letter_code
_entity_poly.pdbx_strand_id
1 'polypeptide(L)'
;MLLQLFLVPSFLTFAMANFFAPSDNANAALGPQLQPWYPESDFKTFGSGLDVSKYTPEGQQFDVKKVSVAFLAEYYKKNPDSLTYRDGYEDPDLGVKHAWVEQTHDGIKFANTDGKVTFNRFNKVVTVSSSYVTLTTAPITLLKATLTLEEAIKVAEEALRGTYVPPTSPSASATSDDKSSLQFLANADGSATLVYSVPVKNDSQGTYFQAYVDAHEPKIVAATDYVAH
;
A
#
# COMPACT_ATOMS: atom_id res chain seq x y z
N MET A 1 68.47 -15.90 17.56
CA MET A 1 67.62 -14.75 17.88
C MET A 1 66.17 -15.19 17.69
N LEU A 2 65.62 -15.87 18.70
CA LEU A 2 64.24 -16.36 18.76
C LEU A 2 63.41 -15.28 19.45
N LEU A 3 62.33 -14.81 18.82
CA LEU A 3 61.35 -13.94 19.48
C LEU A 3 60.13 -14.79 19.85
N GLN A 4 60.05 -15.16 21.13
CA GLN A 4 58.86 -15.77 21.74
C GLN A 4 57.81 -14.67 21.94
N LEU A 5 56.62 -14.83 21.34
CA LEU A 5 55.46 -13.99 21.64
C LEU A 5 54.61 -14.70 22.71
N PHE A 6 54.51 -14.07 23.87
CA PHE A 6 53.73 -14.57 25.01
C PHE A 6 52.22 -14.45 24.77
N LEU A 7 51.52 -15.56 24.98
CA LEU A 7 50.07 -15.62 25.21
C LEU A 7 49.75 -14.94 26.56
N VAL A 8 48.79 -14.01 26.58
CA VAL A 8 48.18 -13.51 27.82
C VAL A 8 46.76 -14.07 27.91
N PRO A 9 46.38 -14.78 28.99
CA PRO A 9 44.99 -15.18 29.22
C PRO A 9 44.27 -14.05 29.96
N SER A 10 43.17 -13.54 29.40
CA SER A 10 42.28 -12.62 30.11
C SER A 10 41.02 -13.36 30.53
N PHE A 11 40.83 -13.40 31.84
CA PHE A 11 39.73 -14.02 32.55
C PHE A 11 38.37 -13.39 32.21
N LEU A 12 37.34 -14.24 32.26
CA LEU A 12 35.93 -13.90 32.41
C LEU A 12 35.73 -12.80 33.48
N THR A 13 35.02 -11.74 33.12
CA THR A 13 34.25 -10.94 34.08
C THR A 13 32.79 -10.95 33.66
N PHE A 14 31.97 -11.61 34.50
CA PHE A 14 30.53 -11.43 34.53
C PHE A 14 30.22 -9.97 34.86
N ALA A 15 29.44 -9.30 34.01
CA ALA A 15 28.66 -8.14 34.39
C ALA A 15 27.21 -8.38 33.96
N MET A 16 26.40 -8.86 34.90
CA MET A 16 24.96 -8.66 34.87
C MET A 16 24.68 -7.22 35.28
N ALA A 17 24.05 -6.45 34.40
CA ALA A 17 23.33 -5.22 34.72
C ALA A 17 22.21 -4.96 33.69
N ASN A 18 21.23 -5.85 33.74
CA ASN A 18 19.80 -5.58 33.84
C ASN A 18 19.18 -4.21 33.44
N PHE A 19 18.05 -4.37 32.73
CA PHE A 19 16.86 -3.51 32.67
C PHE A 19 16.98 -2.16 31.96
N PHE A 20 16.83 -2.19 30.63
CA PHE A 20 15.73 -1.54 29.91
C PHE A 20 15.57 -2.28 28.59
N ALA A 21 14.76 -3.34 28.58
CA ALA A 21 14.23 -3.87 27.34
C ALA A 21 13.27 -2.79 26.77
N PRO A 22 13.45 -2.30 25.54
CA PRO A 22 12.33 -1.71 24.82
C PRO A 22 11.27 -2.80 24.74
N SER A 23 10.02 -2.49 25.08
CA SER A 23 8.92 -3.42 24.88
C SER A 23 8.93 -3.90 23.44
N ASP A 24 8.95 -5.23 23.27
CA ASP A 24 8.89 -5.94 21.99
C ASP A 24 7.53 -5.65 21.30
N ASN A 25 7.40 -4.43 20.78
CA ASN A 25 6.21 -3.92 20.12
C ASN A 25 6.33 -4.25 18.62
N ALA A 26 5.54 -5.21 18.15
CA ALA A 26 5.16 -5.61 16.78
C ALA A 26 6.17 -5.53 15.60
N ASN A 27 7.01 -4.51 15.50
CA ASN A 27 8.11 -4.40 14.53
C ASN A 27 9.13 -5.54 14.66
N ALA A 28 9.27 -6.17 15.83
CA ALA A 28 10.13 -7.32 16.03
C ALA A 28 9.66 -8.59 15.31
N ALA A 29 8.35 -8.72 15.01
CA ALA A 29 7.79 -9.91 14.36
C ALA A 29 8.07 -9.96 12.84
N LEU A 30 8.20 -8.79 12.19
CA LEU A 30 8.38 -8.68 10.75
C LEU A 30 9.81 -8.38 10.32
N GLY A 31 10.64 -7.85 11.23
CA GLY A 31 11.95 -7.30 10.88
C GLY A 31 11.83 -6.10 9.91
N PRO A 32 12.86 -5.24 9.83
CA PRO A 32 12.83 -4.05 8.97
C PRO A 32 12.70 -4.36 7.47
N GLN A 33 12.91 -5.61 7.05
CA GLN A 33 12.87 -6.03 5.64
C GLN A 33 11.47 -6.25 5.08
N LEU A 34 10.44 -6.38 5.94
CA LEU A 34 9.06 -6.61 5.50
C LEU A 34 8.21 -5.34 5.52
N GLN A 35 8.76 -4.16 5.82
CA GLN A 35 7.99 -2.92 5.67
C GLN A 35 7.80 -2.59 4.18
N PRO A 36 6.56 -2.35 3.71
CA PRO A 36 6.36 -1.94 2.32
C PRO A 36 7.03 -0.60 2.08
N TRP A 37 7.69 -0.48 0.94
CA TRP A 37 8.10 0.80 0.42
C TRP A 37 6.86 1.60 -0.01
N TYR A 38 6.84 2.90 0.28
CA TYR A 38 5.80 3.81 -0.18
C TYR A 38 6.42 4.82 -1.13
N PRO A 39 5.83 5.04 -2.32
CA PRO A 39 6.27 6.10 -3.22
C PRO A 39 6.16 7.46 -2.53
N GLU A 40 7.09 8.34 -2.85
CA GLU A 40 7.04 9.72 -2.40
C GLU A 40 5.74 10.38 -2.86
N SER A 41 5.08 11.09 -1.94
CA SER A 41 3.83 11.79 -2.25
C SER A 41 4.12 13.21 -2.72
N ASP A 42 3.56 13.57 -3.87
CA ASP A 42 3.44 14.96 -4.29
C ASP A 42 2.16 15.56 -3.71
N PHE A 43 2.23 16.80 -3.22
CA PHE A 43 1.10 17.53 -2.65
C PHE A 43 1.13 19.00 -3.07
N LYS A 44 -0.02 19.48 -3.54
CA LYS A 44 -0.17 20.88 -3.99
C LYS A 44 -1.50 21.48 -3.56
N THR A 45 -1.45 22.79 -3.25
CA THR A 45 -2.62 23.62 -3.01
C THR A 45 -2.76 24.71 -4.08
N PHE A 46 -4.00 25.14 -4.35
CA PHE A 46 -4.35 26.12 -5.39
C PHE A 46 -5.09 27.35 -4.86
N GLY A 47 -5.02 27.62 -3.55
CA GLY A 47 -5.68 28.78 -2.93
C GLY A 47 -7.19 28.80 -3.20
N SER A 48 -7.66 29.82 -3.93
CA SER A 48 -9.09 29.98 -4.30
C SER A 48 -9.63 28.91 -5.26
N GLY A 49 -8.74 28.08 -5.81
CA GLY A 49 -9.07 26.91 -6.59
C GLY A 49 -8.78 27.06 -8.08
N LEU A 50 -8.36 25.94 -8.68
CA LEU A 50 -8.10 25.78 -10.10
C LEU A 50 -9.39 25.39 -10.83
N ASP A 51 -9.67 26.05 -11.97
CA ASP A 51 -10.81 25.73 -12.80
C ASP A 51 -10.61 24.39 -13.53
N VAL A 52 -11.62 23.54 -13.46
CA VAL A 52 -11.68 22.19 -14.02
C VAL A 52 -12.95 21.98 -14.86
N SER A 53 -13.64 23.07 -15.19
CA SER A 53 -14.86 23.08 -16.02
C SER A 53 -14.69 22.33 -17.35
N LYS A 54 -13.49 22.34 -17.94
CA LYS A 54 -13.18 21.61 -19.18
C LYS A 54 -13.42 20.09 -19.11
N TYR A 55 -13.45 19.48 -17.93
CA TYR A 55 -13.75 18.05 -17.77
C TYR A 55 -15.23 17.76 -17.58
N THR A 56 -16.08 18.80 -17.55
CA THR A 56 -17.54 18.68 -17.48
C THR A 56 -18.11 19.12 -18.84
N PRO A 57 -18.67 18.20 -19.65
CA PRO A 57 -19.27 18.55 -20.93
C PRO A 57 -20.36 19.60 -20.78
N GLU A 58 -20.54 20.44 -21.81
CA GLU A 58 -21.59 21.46 -21.82
C GLU A 58 -22.98 20.84 -21.57
N GLY A 59 -23.75 21.46 -20.68
CA GLY A 59 -25.08 20.98 -20.29
C GLY A 59 -25.10 19.80 -19.30
N GLN A 60 -23.94 19.29 -18.86
CA GLN A 60 -23.87 18.23 -17.85
C GLN A 60 -23.63 18.78 -16.44
N GLN A 61 -24.10 18.04 -15.43
CA GLN A 61 -23.77 18.30 -14.04
C GLN A 61 -22.34 17.87 -13.72
N PHE A 62 -21.74 18.52 -12.74
CA PHE A 62 -20.40 18.18 -12.25
C PHE A 62 -20.39 16.76 -11.66
N ASP A 63 -19.62 15.88 -12.27
CA ASP A 63 -19.45 14.49 -11.86
C ASP A 63 -18.08 14.34 -11.18
N VAL A 64 -18.06 14.28 -9.85
CA VAL A 64 -16.83 14.22 -9.05
C VAL A 64 -15.94 13.04 -9.45
N LYS A 65 -16.54 11.90 -9.83
CA LYS A 65 -15.81 10.70 -10.23
C LYS A 65 -15.11 10.91 -11.57
N LYS A 66 -15.83 11.38 -12.59
CA LYS A 66 -15.23 11.62 -13.91
C LYS A 66 -14.19 12.75 -13.88
N VAL A 67 -14.53 13.85 -13.23
CA VAL A 67 -13.66 15.03 -13.17
C VAL A 67 -12.39 14.74 -12.37
N SER A 68 -12.47 14.01 -11.25
CA SER A 68 -11.27 13.66 -10.47
C SER A 68 -10.30 12.78 -11.26
N VAL A 69 -10.79 11.74 -11.93
CA VAL A 69 -9.95 10.86 -12.77
C VAL A 69 -9.30 11.65 -13.90
N ALA A 70 -10.08 12.45 -14.65
CA ALA A 70 -9.56 13.24 -15.76
C ALA A 70 -8.52 14.28 -15.29
N PHE A 71 -8.82 15.00 -14.21
CA PHE A 71 -7.91 15.99 -13.64
C PHE A 71 -6.59 15.37 -13.18
N LEU A 72 -6.63 14.26 -12.43
CA LEU A 72 -5.44 13.59 -11.93
C LEU A 72 -4.61 12.97 -13.06
N ALA A 73 -5.26 12.39 -14.07
CA ALA A 73 -4.60 11.85 -15.24
C ALA A 73 -3.81 12.95 -15.98
N GLU A 74 -4.43 14.11 -16.23
CA GLU A 74 -3.75 15.23 -16.88
C GLU A 74 -2.63 15.81 -16.00
N TYR A 75 -2.92 16.08 -14.73
CA TYR A 75 -1.99 16.73 -13.80
C TYR A 75 -0.71 15.92 -13.60
N TYR A 76 -0.84 14.60 -13.39
CA TYR A 76 0.28 13.69 -13.17
C TYR A 76 0.77 13.00 -14.45
N LYS A 77 0.26 13.39 -15.63
CA LYS A 77 0.62 12.83 -16.94
C LYS A 77 0.48 11.31 -16.99
N LYS A 78 -0.61 10.78 -16.42
CA LYS A 78 -0.95 9.35 -16.43
C LYS A 78 -1.94 9.04 -17.54
N ASN A 79 -1.97 7.78 -17.98
CA ASN A 79 -3.06 7.30 -18.82
C ASN A 79 -4.35 7.28 -17.99
N PRO A 80 -5.46 7.92 -18.43
CA PRO A 80 -6.74 7.82 -17.75
C PRO A 80 -7.19 6.38 -17.45
N ASP A 81 -6.90 5.44 -18.35
CA ASP A 81 -7.25 4.01 -18.16
C ASP A 81 -6.43 3.33 -17.05
N SER A 82 -5.35 3.95 -16.60
CA SER A 82 -4.56 3.49 -15.45
C SER A 82 -5.02 4.08 -14.12
N LEU A 83 -6.13 4.84 -14.10
CA LEU A 83 -6.67 5.47 -12.90
C LEU A 83 -8.15 5.09 -12.71
N THR A 84 -8.49 4.62 -11.52
CA THR A 84 -9.86 4.21 -11.17
C THR A 84 -10.34 4.97 -9.95
N TYR A 85 -11.51 5.60 -10.05
CA TYR A 85 -12.15 6.21 -8.88
C TYR A 85 -12.49 5.14 -7.85
N ARG A 86 -11.99 5.32 -6.62
CA ARG A 86 -12.23 4.43 -5.49
C ARG A 86 -13.48 4.85 -4.75
N ASP A 87 -13.47 6.06 -4.22
CA ASP A 87 -14.51 6.61 -3.35
C ASP A 87 -14.39 8.13 -3.26
N GLY A 88 -15.40 8.78 -2.71
CA GLY A 88 -15.45 10.20 -2.44
C GLY A 88 -16.75 10.58 -1.76
N TYR A 89 -16.75 11.73 -1.11
CA TYR A 89 -17.92 12.28 -0.45
C TYR A 89 -18.00 13.78 -0.65
N GLU A 90 -19.22 14.30 -0.50
CA GLU A 90 -19.49 15.73 -0.43
C GLU A 90 -19.92 16.09 0.98
N ASP A 91 -19.28 17.10 1.56
CA ASP A 91 -19.71 17.71 2.80
C ASP A 91 -21.02 18.48 2.53
N PRO A 92 -22.15 18.08 3.15
CA PRO A 92 -23.46 18.64 2.85
C PRO A 92 -23.60 20.11 3.25
N ASP A 93 -22.83 20.58 4.24
CA ASP A 93 -22.92 21.94 4.77
C ASP A 93 -21.94 22.89 4.08
N LEU A 94 -20.74 22.39 3.77
CA LEU A 94 -19.66 23.19 3.20
C LEU A 94 -19.65 23.17 1.66
N GLY A 95 -20.26 22.15 1.04
CA GLY A 95 -20.23 21.87 -0.40
C GLY A 95 -18.86 21.40 -0.90
N VAL A 96 -17.95 21.05 0.02
CA VAL A 96 -16.59 20.58 -0.28
C VAL A 96 -16.66 19.12 -0.70
N LYS A 97 -15.99 18.77 -1.79
CA LYS A 97 -15.99 17.40 -2.33
C LYS A 97 -14.60 16.80 -2.22
N HIS A 98 -14.51 15.57 -1.74
CA HIS A 98 -13.27 14.80 -1.69
C HIS A 98 -13.41 13.59 -2.61
N ALA A 99 -12.35 13.28 -3.35
CA ALA A 99 -12.27 12.08 -4.16
C ALA A 99 -10.91 11.40 -4.01
N TRP A 100 -10.95 10.08 -3.94
CA TRP A 100 -9.80 9.19 -3.97
C TRP A 100 -9.81 8.38 -5.26
N VAL A 101 -8.66 8.33 -5.92
CA VAL A 101 -8.45 7.66 -7.19
C VAL A 101 -7.23 6.77 -7.05
N GLU A 102 -7.39 5.48 -7.33
CA GLU A 102 -6.33 4.48 -7.27
C GLU A 102 -5.64 4.34 -8.63
N GLN A 103 -4.34 4.04 -8.61
CA GLN A 103 -3.65 3.59 -9.81
C GLN A 103 -3.96 2.11 -10.05
N THR A 104 -4.19 1.75 -11.30
CA THR A 104 -4.42 0.37 -11.74
C THR A 104 -3.58 0.04 -12.96
N HIS A 105 -3.34 -1.25 -13.16
CA HIS A 105 -2.75 -1.81 -14.37
C HIS A 105 -3.52 -3.08 -14.73
N ASP A 106 -4.09 -3.11 -15.94
CA ASP A 106 -4.96 -4.20 -16.42
C ASP A 106 -6.10 -4.57 -15.45
N GLY A 107 -6.68 -3.55 -14.80
CA GLY A 107 -7.78 -3.70 -13.85
C GLY A 107 -7.37 -4.15 -12.44
N ILE A 108 -6.08 -4.39 -12.19
CA ILE A 108 -5.54 -4.71 -10.85
C ILE A 108 -4.99 -3.42 -10.24
N LYS A 109 -5.40 -3.12 -9.00
CA LYS A 109 -4.98 -1.91 -8.29
C LYS A 109 -3.58 -2.04 -7.69
N PHE A 110 -2.92 -0.90 -7.51
CA PHE A 110 -1.72 -0.81 -6.70
C PHE A 110 -2.06 -0.63 -5.22
N ALA A 111 -1.45 -1.43 -4.35
CA ALA A 111 -1.70 -1.48 -2.91
C ALA A 111 -1.17 -0.24 -2.17
N ASN A 112 -0.02 0.27 -2.62
CA ASN A 112 0.77 1.31 -1.96
C ASN A 112 0.81 2.62 -2.77
N THR A 113 -0.22 2.88 -3.58
CA THR A 113 -0.38 4.15 -4.30
C THR A 113 -1.78 4.69 -4.08
N ASP A 114 -1.90 6.01 -3.95
CA ASP A 114 -3.19 6.68 -3.97
C ASP A 114 -3.08 8.05 -4.65
N GLY A 115 -4.23 8.60 -5.03
CA GLY A 115 -4.36 10.00 -5.37
C GLY A 115 -5.61 10.56 -4.75
N LYS A 116 -5.53 11.83 -4.36
CA LYS A 116 -6.64 12.56 -3.75
C LYS A 116 -6.78 13.91 -4.41
N VAL A 117 -8.02 14.31 -4.65
CA VAL A 117 -8.38 15.67 -5.06
C VAL A 117 -9.48 16.19 -4.15
N THR A 118 -9.36 17.46 -3.77
CA THR A 118 -10.41 18.17 -3.02
C THR A 118 -10.90 19.35 -3.84
N PHE A 119 -12.22 19.47 -3.95
CA PHE A 119 -12.91 20.57 -4.61
C PHE A 119 -13.60 21.45 -3.58
N ASN A 120 -13.61 22.77 -3.80
CA ASN A 120 -14.46 23.68 -3.02
C ASN A 120 -15.92 23.64 -3.52
N ARG A 121 -16.79 24.40 -2.84
CA ARG A 121 -18.23 24.53 -3.18
C ARG A 121 -18.53 25.05 -4.59
N PHE A 122 -17.53 25.60 -5.28
CA PHE A 122 -17.64 26.09 -6.65
C PHE A 122 -17.07 25.09 -7.66
N ASN A 123 -16.86 23.84 -7.25
CA ASN A 123 -16.29 22.75 -8.07
C ASN A 123 -14.88 23.05 -8.59
N LYS A 124 -14.10 23.89 -7.89
CA LYS A 124 -12.70 24.17 -8.22
C LYS A 124 -11.76 23.34 -7.36
N VAL A 125 -10.70 22.81 -7.96
CA VAL A 125 -9.70 22.02 -7.23
C VAL A 125 -8.91 22.93 -6.30
N VAL A 126 -8.94 22.66 -4.99
CA VAL A 126 -8.18 23.42 -3.99
C VAL A 126 -6.94 22.69 -3.49
N THR A 127 -6.96 21.35 -3.49
CA THR A 127 -5.79 20.53 -3.18
C THR A 127 -5.73 19.29 -4.07
N VAL A 128 -4.51 18.84 -4.33
CA VAL A 128 -4.23 17.56 -4.97
C VAL A 128 -3.07 16.88 -4.26
N SER A 129 -3.12 15.56 -4.13
CA SER A 129 -1.97 14.73 -3.79
C SER A 129 -1.96 13.45 -4.59
N SER A 130 -0.78 12.87 -4.80
CA SER A 130 -0.67 11.48 -5.22
C SER A 130 0.65 10.87 -4.82
N SER A 131 0.68 9.54 -4.84
CA SER A 131 1.87 8.68 -4.76
C SER A 131 1.95 7.77 -5.99
N TYR A 132 1.43 8.23 -7.14
CA TYR A 132 1.38 7.41 -8.35
C TYR A 132 2.76 7.12 -8.91
N VAL A 133 3.03 5.86 -9.23
CA VAL A 133 4.31 5.41 -9.75
C VAL A 133 4.33 5.38 -11.28
N THR A 134 5.51 5.60 -11.85
CA THR A 134 5.78 5.28 -13.26
C THR A 134 6.65 4.03 -13.26
N LEU A 135 6.17 2.98 -13.92
CA LEU A 135 6.96 1.76 -14.07
C LEU A 135 8.11 2.04 -15.04
N THR A 136 9.34 1.80 -14.60
CA THR A 136 10.56 2.11 -15.38
C THR A 136 11.36 0.86 -15.75
N THR A 137 11.08 -0.27 -15.11
CA THR A 137 11.65 -1.57 -15.43
C THR A 137 10.73 -2.38 -16.35
N ALA A 138 11.17 -3.58 -16.75
CA ALA A 138 10.47 -4.47 -17.69
C ALA A 138 8.94 -4.52 -17.51
N PRO A 139 8.18 -4.65 -18.61
CA PRO A 139 6.71 -4.65 -18.55
C PRO A 139 6.20 -5.70 -17.56
N ILE A 140 5.13 -5.37 -16.84
CA ILE A 140 4.40 -6.32 -16.01
C ILE A 140 3.81 -7.37 -16.96
N THR A 141 4.45 -8.53 -17.09
CA THR A 141 4.02 -9.57 -18.05
C THR A 141 3.32 -10.75 -17.38
N LEU A 142 3.42 -10.91 -16.05
CA LEU A 142 2.70 -11.96 -15.32
C LEU A 142 1.51 -11.36 -14.55
N LEU A 143 0.38 -11.23 -15.23
CA LEU A 143 -0.90 -10.86 -14.61
C LEU A 143 -1.62 -12.06 -13.97
N LYS A 144 -1.13 -13.28 -14.23
CA LYS A 144 -1.73 -14.52 -13.76
C LYS A 144 -0.89 -15.11 -12.65
N ALA A 145 -1.39 -15.05 -11.41
CA ALA A 145 -0.80 -15.72 -10.26
C ALA A 145 -0.54 -17.21 -10.55
N THR A 146 0.58 -17.73 -10.08
CA THR A 146 0.89 -19.16 -10.13
C THR A 146 0.62 -19.84 -8.79
N LEU A 147 0.60 -19.08 -7.69
CA LEU A 147 0.02 -19.51 -6.42
C LEU A 147 -1.47 -19.25 -6.39
N THR A 148 -2.18 -20.05 -5.61
CA THR A 148 -3.58 -19.84 -5.26
C THR A 148 -3.70 -18.92 -4.04
N LEU A 149 -4.88 -18.31 -3.86
CA LEU A 149 -5.18 -17.54 -2.64
C LEU A 149 -5.08 -18.39 -1.37
N GLU A 150 -5.48 -19.67 -1.42
CA GLU A 150 -5.39 -20.57 -0.26
C GLU A 150 -3.94 -20.82 0.16
N GLU A 151 -3.03 -21.02 -0.80
CA GLU A 151 -1.60 -21.15 -0.52
C GLU A 151 -1.03 -19.85 0.06
N ALA A 152 -1.41 -18.69 -0.48
CA ALA A 152 -0.99 -17.40 0.04
C ALA A 152 -1.49 -17.15 1.48
N ILE A 153 -2.73 -17.55 1.79
CA ILE A 153 -3.28 -17.51 3.15
C ILE A 153 -2.44 -18.36 4.10
N LYS A 154 -2.12 -19.61 3.74
CA LYS A 154 -1.29 -20.50 4.55
C LYS A 154 0.09 -19.90 4.82
N VAL A 155 0.73 -19.34 3.80
CA VAL A 155 2.02 -18.64 3.93
C VAL A 155 1.92 -17.49 4.93
N ALA A 156 0.87 -16.67 4.84
CA ALA A 156 0.69 -15.52 5.72
C ALA A 156 0.39 -15.92 7.17
N GLU A 157 -0.50 -16.89 7.38
CA GLU A 157 -0.85 -17.41 8.71
C GLU A 157 0.35 -18.06 9.40
N GLU A 158 1.14 -18.87 8.68
CA GLU A 158 2.34 -19.52 9.21
C GLU A 158 3.41 -18.50 9.61
N ALA A 159 3.69 -17.53 8.73
CA ALA A 159 4.72 -16.52 8.97
C ALA A 159 4.33 -15.55 10.10
N LEU A 160 3.06 -15.15 10.19
CA LEU A 160 2.59 -14.14 11.14
C LEU A 160 1.94 -14.72 12.40
N ARG A 161 1.84 -16.06 12.47
CA ARG A 161 1.25 -16.81 13.59
C ARG A 161 -0.17 -16.35 13.93
N GLY A 162 -0.93 -15.92 12.93
CA GLY A 162 -2.28 -15.42 13.09
C GLY A 162 -3.30 -16.18 12.24
N THR A 163 -4.54 -15.70 12.26
CA THR A 163 -5.64 -16.24 11.45
C THR A 163 -6.04 -15.22 10.39
N TYR A 164 -6.29 -15.70 9.18
CA TYR A 164 -6.83 -14.90 8.09
C TYR A 164 -8.18 -14.27 8.45
N VAL A 165 -8.32 -12.98 8.16
CA VAL A 165 -9.57 -12.24 8.31
C VAL A 165 -10.15 -12.01 6.91
N PRO A 166 -11.19 -12.74 6.51
CA PRO A 166 -11.79 -12.57 5.19
C PRO A 166 -12.41 -11.18 5.04
N PRO A 167 -12.37 -10.60 3.83
CA PRO A 167 -13.05 -9.34 3.56
C PRO A 167 -14.55 -9.48 3.83
N THR A 168 -15.14 -8.48 4.49
CA THR A 168 -16.55 -8.47 4.89
C THR A 168 -17.50 -8.04 3.77
N SER A 169 -16.98 -7.81 2.55
CA SER A 169 -17.79 -7.38 1.41
C SER A 169 -18.52 -8.57 0.77
N PRO A 170 -19.85 -8.52 0.58
CA PRO A 170 -20.66 -9.63 0.05
C PRO A 170 -20.38 -10.00 -1.42
N SER A 171 -19.50 -9.28 -2.13
CA SER A 171 -19.08 -9.63 -3.50
C SER A 171 -17.76 -10.41 -3.59
N ALA A 172 -17.05 -10.63 -2.47
CA ALA A 172 -15.81 -11.39 -2.44
C ALA A 172 -16.14 -12.89 -2.35
N SER A 173 -16.34 -13.52 -3.50
CA SER A 173 -16.38 -14.97 -3.57
C SER A 173 -14.95 -15.48 -3.39
N ALA A 174 -14.65 -16.05 -2.22
CA ALA A 174 -13.38 -16.71 -1.89
C ALA A 174 -13.19 -18.02 -2.70
N THR A 175 -13.20 -17.89 -4.03
CA THR A 175 -12.78 -18.92 -4.96
C THR A 175 -11.31 -18.65 -5.31
N SER A 176 -10.60 -19.67 -5.79
CA SER A 176 -9.20 -19.57 -6.22
C SER A 176 -8.97 -18.51 -7.31
N ASP A 177 -10.05 -18.03 -7.95
CA ASP A 177 -10.04 -17.01 -9.01
C ASP A 177 -10.42 -15.61 -8.50
N ASP A 178 -10.50 -15.38 -7.19
CA ASP A 178 -10.84 -14.08 -6.62
C ASP A 178 -9.74 -13.04 -6.84
N LYS A 179 -9.76 -12.43 -8.02
CA LYS A 179 -8.89 -11.32 -8.40
C LYS A 179 -9.03 -10.11 -7.48
N SER A 180 -10.07 -10.03 -6.63
CA SER A 180 -10.22 -8.90 -5.71
C SER A 180 -9.13 -8.86 -4.63
N SER A 181 -8.50 -10.01 -4.35
CA SER A 181 -7.37 -10.14 -3.43
C SER A 181 -6.01 -9.81 -4.07
N LEU A 182 -5.93 -9.81 -5.40
CA LEU A 182 -4.71 -9.48 -6.14
C LEU A 182 -4.51 -7.98 -6.22
N GLN A 183 -3.28 -7.55 -5.98
CA GLN A 183 -2.84 -6.16 -6.07
C GLN A 183 -1.42 -6.11 -6.63
N PHE A 184 -1.03 -4.97 -7.17
CA PHE A 184 0.37 -4.66 -7.41
C PHE A 184 0.98 -3.96 -6.20
N LEU A 185 2.15 -4.39 -5.78
CA LEU A 185 2.99 -3.63 -4.86
C LEU A 185 4.08 -2.94 -5.67
N ALA A 186 4.07 -1.61 -5.70
CA ALA A 186 5.15 -0.86 -6.33
C ALA A 186 6.44 -1.00 -5.50
N ASN A 187 7.57 -1.17 -6.18
CA ASN A 187 8.88 -1.34 -5.55
C ASN A 187 9.75 -0.09 -5.75
N ALA A 188 10.72 0.11 -4.85
CA ALA A 188 11.60 1.28 -4.87
C ALA A 188 12.48 1.39 -6.13
N ASP A 189 12.71 0.29 -6.83
CA ASP A 189 13.47 0.23 -8.08
C ASP A 189 12.64 0.59 -9.32
N GLY A 190 11.36 0.95 -9.15
CA GLY A 190 10.45 1.28 -10.24
C GLY A 190 9.80 0.07 -10.92
N SER A 191 9.95 -1.13 -10.34
CA SER A 191 9.20 -2.33 -10.70
C SER A 191 7.91 -2.47 -9.88
N ALA A 192 7.13 -3.51 -10.16
CA ALA A 192 5.97 -3.88 -9.36
C ALA A 192 5.87 -5.39 -9.21
N THR A 193 5.47 -5.85 -8.03
CA THR A 193 5.25 -7.26 -7.71
C THR A 193 3.75 -7.54 -7.66
N LEU A 194 3.28 -8.57 -8.35
CA LEU A 194 1.91 -9.06 -8.18
C LEU A 194 1.82 -9.80 -6.84
N VAL A 195 0.89 -9.38 -5.97
CA VAL A 195 0.76 -9.90 -4.61
C VAL A 195 -0.69 -10.24 -4.27
N TYR A 196 -0.86 -11.23 -3.39
CA TYR A 196 -2.08 -11.40 -2.62
C TYR A 196 -2.06 -10.53 -1.38
N SER A 197 -3.11 -9.73 -1.19
CA SER A 197 -3.34 -8.92 0.01
C SER A 197 -4.12 -9.75 1.03
N VAL A 198 -3.42 -10.28 2.04
CA VAL A 198 -3.98 -11.20 3.06
C VAL A 198 -3.99 -10.56 4.45
N PRO A 199 -5.14 -10.10 4.98
CA PRO A 199 -5.24 -9.63 6.35
C PRO A 199 -5.12 -10.79 7.34
N VAL A 200 -4.20 -10.71 8.30
CA VAL A 200 -3.94 -11.76 9.30
C VAL A 200 -3.91 -11.13 10.68
N LYS A 201 -4.73 -11.66 11.60
CA LYS A 201 -4.85 -11.17 12.97
C LYS A 201 -4.33 -12.22 13.96
N ASN A 202 -3.52 -11.80 14.92
CA ASN A 202 -3.13 -12.62 16.06
C ASN A 202 -3.60 -11.97 17.36
N ASP A 203 -4.74 -12.44 17.87
CA ASP A 203 -5.33 -11.91 19.11
C ASP A 203 -4.44 -12.13 20.33
N SER A 204 -3.65 -13.22 20.37
CA SER A 204 -2.76 -13.51 21.50
C SER A 204 -1.57 -12.55 21.61
N GLN A 205 -1.15 -11.99 20.47
CA GLN A 205 -0.06 -11.03 20.38
C GLN A 205 -0.56 -9.59 20.18
N GLY A 206 -1.88 -9.39 20.07
CA GLY A 206 -2.46 -8.09 19.83
C GLY A 206 -2.04 -7.46 18.49
N THR A 207 -1.73 -8.28 17.48
CA THR A 207 -1.29 -7.79 16.16
C THR A 207 -2.37 -7.99 15.10
N TYR A 208 -2.40 -7.09 14.12
CA TYR A 208 -3.24 -7.22 12.95
C TYR A 208 -2.50 -6.67 11.73
N PHE A 209 -2.08 -7.57 10.85
CA PHE A 209 -1.28 -7.22 9.69
C PHE A 209 -2.07 -7.35 8.39
N GLN A 210 -1.78 -6.48 7.44
CA GLN A 210 -2.00 -6.74 6.03
C GLN A 210 -0.73 -7.34 5.44
N ALA A 211 -0.71 -8.64 5.18
CA ALA A 211 0.39 -9.29 4.48
C ALA A 211 0.24 -9.11 2.97
N TYR A 212 1.37 -8.92 2.29
CA TYR A 212 1.51 -8.95 0.85
C TYR A 212 2.37 -10.16 0.47
N VAL A 213 1.71 -11.21 0.00
CA VAL A 213 2.36 -12.47 -0.39
C VAL A 213 2.61 -12.44 -1.90
N ASP A 214 3.83 -12.75 -2.35
CA ASP A 214 4.15 -12.84 -3.77
C ASP A 214 3.20 -13.83 -4.47
N ALA A 215 2.58 -13.44 -5.58
CA ALA A 215 1.60 -14.27 -6.29
C ALA A 215 2.25 -15.44 -7.07
N HIS A 216 3.58 -15.51 -7.07
CA HIS A 216 4.36 -16.53 -7.76
C HIS A 216 5.27 -17.37 -6.85
N GLU A 217 5.70 -16.81 -5.73
CA GLU A 217 6.58 -17.46 -4.77
C GLU A 217 5.96 -17.50 -3.37
N PRO A 218 6.12 -18.60 -2.60
CA PRO A 218 5.50 -18.74 -1.28
C PRO A 218 6.26 -17.93 -0.21
N LYS A 219 6.25 -16.60 -0.35
CA LYS A 219 6.95 -15.66 0.54
C LYS A 219 6.15 -14.38 0.75
N ILE A 220 6.22 -13.83 1.96
CA ILE A 220 5.77 -12.45 2.23
C ILE A 220 6.85 -11.51 1.69
N VAL A 221 6.43 -10.54 0.87
CA VAL A 221 7.32 -9.48 0.34
C VAL A 221 7.16 -8.18 1.08
N ALA A 222 6.02 -7.96 1.73
CA ALA A 222 5.80 -6.84 2.65
C ALA A 222 4.63 -7.13 3.60
N ALA A 223 4.53 -6.38 4.69
CA ALA A 223 3.39 -6.37 5.58
C ALA A 223 3.22 -5.01 6.27
N THR A 224 1.97 -4.57 6.41
CA THR A 224 1.59 -3.34 7.13
C THR A 224 0.90 -3.71 8.44
N ASP A 225 1.36 -3.16 9.56
CA ASP A 225 0.66 -3.28 10.84
C ASP A 225 -0.50 -2.29 10.89
N TYR A 226 -1.70 -2.77 11.22
CA TYR A 226 -2.89 -1.94 11.43
C TYR A 226 -3.09 -1.56 12.91
N VAL A 227 -2.25 -2.06 13.82
CA VAL A 227 -2.29 -1.70 15.23
C VAL A 227 -1.32 -0.55 15.49
N ALA A 228 -1.82 0.50 16.14
CA ALA A 228 -0.98 1.57 16.68
C ALA A 228 -0.43 1.14 18.05
N HIS A 229 0.89 1.24 18.24
CA HIS A 229 1.62 0.86 19.46
C HIS A 229 2.09 2.07 20.26
#